data_AF-A0A7S0Q904-F1
#
_entry.id   AF-A0A7S0Q904-F1
#
_cell.length_a   1.000
_cell.length_b   1.000
_cell.length_c   1.000
_cell.angle_alpha   90.00
_cell.angle_beta   90.00
_cell.angle_gamma   90.00
#
_symmetry.space_group_name_H-M   'P 1'
#
loop_
_entity.id
_entity.type
_entity.pdbx_description
1 polymer ?
#
loop_
_entity_poly.entity_id
_entity_poly.type
_entity_poly.pdbx_seq_one_letter_code
_entity_poly.pdbx_strand_id
1 'polypeptide(L)'
;PPLGPGRCPTDLVVLAEVVREWMATDAADQSLRSVLADAQSSTALATALASAFESKRISMRRFLEDHLPRASAQHVQAALYCQGLVYHDSRMRRTGLPPLSRAGELLQTLAADERRDVYLARLQQKRARLVTAEALRQRGVRLAIGRAAKAEFVATHEGTPQLFDQAQVARLNATRPPHDQIELAGPSPGLLKHHCCFPQCPPTSCVTCEAQRTAPQSPQQVKGPSTARRPRGPAGTASSDTCAGSNGQTASGPTACTPPPSKSSAADRAWQSPHS
;
A
#
# COMPACT_ATOMS: atom_id res chain seq x y z
N PRO A 1 15.48 8.63 -52.87
CA PRO A 1 15.87 10.06 -52.68
C PRO A 1 16.90 10.21 -51.54
N PRO A 2 18.05 10.84 -51.77
CA PRO A 2 19.04 11.03 -50.70
C PRO A 2 18.48 12.03 -49.68
N LEU A 3 18.46 11.62 -48.41
CA LEU A 3 18.15 12.49 -47.28
C LEU A 3 19.36 13.41 -47.07
N GLY A 4 19.17 14.71 -47.31
CA GLY A 4 20.19 15.74 -47.16
C GLY A 4 20.68 15.89 -45.71
N PRO A 5 21.77 16.66 -45.50
CA PRO A 5 22.44 16.76 -44.20
C PRO A 5 21.48 17.24 -43.11
N GLY A 6 21.46 16.47 -42.02
CA GLY A 6 20.54 16.63 -40.89
C GLY A 6 20.54 18.03 -40.31
N ARG A 7 19.40 18.71 -40.42
CA ARG A 7 19.11 19.92 -39.65
C ARG A 7 18.83 19.52 -38.19
N CYS A 8 19.53 20.20 -37.28
CA CYS A 8 19.38 20.04 -35.84
C CYS A 8 17.96 20.41 -35.36
N PRO A 9 17.49 19.83 -34.24
CA PRO A 9 16.17 20.12 -33.69
C PRO A 9 16.13 21.56 -33.16
N THR A 10 15.36 22.40 -33.84
CA THR A 10 15.39 23.87 -33.72
C THR A 10 14.40 24.42 -32.69
N ASP A 11 13.67 23.55 -31.99
CA ASP A 11 12.76 23.95 -30.88
C ASP A 11 13.53 24.34 -29.64
N LEU A 12 14.73 23.77 -29.52
CA LEU A 12 15.73 24.26 -28.59
C LEU A 12 16.18 25.66 -28.95
N VAL A 13 15.99 26.17 -30.17
CA VAL A 13 16.52 27.49 -30.56
C VAL A 13 15.64 28.62 -30.03
N VAL A 14 14.31 28.58 -30.16
CA VAL A 14 13.46 29.66 -29.63
C VAL A 14 13.42 29.63 -28.09
N LEU A 15 13.30 28.44 -27.49
CA LEU A 15 13.37 28.32 -26.03
C LEU A 15 14.76 28.69 -25.50
N ALA A 16 15.85 28.23 -26.15
CA ALA A 16 17.19 28.64 -25.75
C ALA A 16 17.46 30.11 -26.07
N GLU A 17 16.79 30.74 -27.03
CA GLU A 17 16.88 32.18 -27.26
C GLU A 17 16.23 32.94 -26.12
N VAL A 18 15.03 32.56 -25.68
CA VAL A 18 14.40 33.16 -24.49
C VAL A 18 15.26 32.95 -23.24
N VAL A 19 15.78 31.74 -23.05
CA VAL A 19 16.67 31.42 -21.91
C VAL A 19 18.00 32.19 -22.03
N ARG A 20 18.59 32.31 -23.22
CA ARG A 20 19.86 33.01 -23.45
C ARG A 20 19.72 34.52 -23.34
N GLU A 21 18.61 35.08 -23.81
CA GLU A 21 18.25 36.49 -23.65
C GLU A 21 18.01 36.82 -22.18
N TRP A 22 17.23 35.99 -21.47
CA TRP A 22 17.02 36.14 -20.04
C TRP A 22 18.34 36.00 -19.27
N MET A 23 19.15 34.99 -19.59
CA MET A 23 20.47 34.81 -18.97
C MET A 23 21.40 35.99 -19.25
N ALA A 24 21.39 36.56 -20.46
CA ALA A 24 22.20 37.73 -20.78
C ALA A 24 21.77 38.99 -20.01
N THR A 25 20.50 39.08 -19.61
CA THR A 25 19.93 40.28 -18.97
C THR A 25 19.93 40.18 -17.45
N ASP A 26 19.48 39.04 -16.92
CA ASP A 26 19.18 38.85 -15.50
C ASP A 26 20.16 37.89 -14.79
N ALA A 27 21.00 37.16 -15.52
CA ALA A 27 21.90 36.14 -14.96
C ALA A 27 23.23 36.00 -15.71
N ALA A 28 23.82 37.13 -16.15
CA ALA A 28 24.93 37.14 -17.11
C ALA A 28 26.17 36.36 -16.67
N ASP A 29 26.43 36.32 -15.35
CA ASP A 29 27.59 35.64 -14.75
C ASP A 29 27.28 34.23 -14.23
N GLN A 30 26.05 33.74 -14.43
CA GLN A 30 25.61 32.45 -13.89
C GLN A 30 25.53 31.39 -14.98
N SER A 31 25.79 30.14 -14.61
CA SER A 31 25.50 28.99 -15.47
C SER A 31 24.01 28.63 -15.38
N LEU A 32 23.43 28.04 -16.42
CA LEU A 32 22.03 27.55 -16.35
C LEU A 32 21.84 26.57 -15.19
N ARG A 33 22.86 25.76 -14.89
CA ARG A 33 22.84 24.80 -13.78
C ARG A 33 22.78 25.50 -12.41
N SER A 34 23.48 26.61 -12.23
CA SER A 34 23.42 27.40 -10.99
C SER A 34 22.11 28.17 -10.87
N VAL A 35 21.58 28.73 -11.96
CA VAL A 35 20.25 29.36 -12.02
C VAL A 35 19.15 28.37 -11.61
N LEU A 36 19.21 27.13 -12.10
CA LEU A 36 18.23 26.10 -11.74
C LEU A 36 18.38 25.57 -10.31
N ALA A 37 19.57 25.69 -9.72
CA ALA A 37 19.83 25.27 -8.33
C ALA A 37 19.39 26.35 -7.31
N ASP A 38 19.37 27.62 -7.72
CA ASP A 38 18.88 28.73 -6.92
C ASP A 38 17.37 28.92 -7.07
N ALA A 39 16.64 28.88 -5.96
CA ALA A 39 15.17 28.91 -5.98
C ALA A 39 14.61 30.23 -6.54
N GLN A 40 15.27 31.35 -6.24
CA GLN A 40 14.84 32.68 -6.68
C GLN A 40 15.06 32.85 -8.18
N SER A 41 16.25 32.52 -8.68
CA SER A 41 16.62 32.59 -10.09
C SER A 41 15.80 31.61 -10.94
N SER A 42 15.54 30.40 -10.43
CA SER A 42 14.65 29.43 -11.07
C SER A 42 13.21 29.95 -11.21
N THR A 43 12.70 30.62 -10.17
CA THR A 43 11.36 31.25 -10.19
C THR A 43 11.28 32.41 -11.19
N ALA A 44 12.32 33.24 -11.25
CA ALA A 44 12.41 34.34 -12.21
C ALA A 44 12.44 33.83 -13.66
N LEU A 45 13.24 32.79 -13.94
CA LEU A 45 13.27 32.13 -15.25
C LEU A 45 11.92 31.51 -15.61
N ALA A 46 11.25 30.84 -14.66
CA ALA A 46 9.91 30.27 -14.89
C ALA A 46 8.88 31.36 -15.23
N THR A 47 8.96 32.51 -14.58
CA THR A 47 8.08 33.67 -14.84
C THR A 47 8.34 34.27 -16.23
N ALA A 48 9.61 34.42 -16.62
CA ALA A 48 9.98 34.89 -17.96
C ALA A 48 9.49 33.94 -19.06
N LEU A 49 9.62 32.63 -18.83
CA LEU A 49 9.08 31.61 -19.74
C LEU A 49 7.56 31.67 -19.82
N ALA A 50 6.86 31.78 -18.69
CA ALA A 50 5.40 31.92 -18.66
C ALA A 50 4.93 33.16 -19.44
N SER A 51 5.58 34.32 -19.23
CA SER A 51 5.31 35.55 -19.99
C SER A 51 5.57 35.38 -21.50
N ALA A 52 6.62 34.65 -21.88
CA ALA A 52 6.91 34.32 -23.27
C ALA A 52 5.83 33.39 -23.90
N PHE A 53 5.20 32.52 -23.12
CA PHE A 53 4.03 31.73 -23.55
C PHE A 53 2.77 32.59 -23.65
N GLU A 54 2.50 33.46 -22.67
CA GLU A 54 1.32 34.34 -22.64
C GLU A 54 1.33 35.34 -23.79
N SER A 55 2.49 35.92 -24.10
CA SER A 55 2.72 36.79 -25.26
C SER A 55 2.71 36.04 -26.59
N LYS A 56 2.52 34.71 -26.58
CA LYS A 56 2.59 33.81 -27.74
C LYS A 56 3.92 33.87 -28.50
N ARG A 57 4.97 34.42 -27.86
CA ARG A 57 6.34 34.43 -28.40
C ARG A 57 6.84 33.00 -28.55
N ILE A 58 6.52 32.16 -27.56
CA ILE A 58 6.60 30.69 -27.64
C ILE A 58 5.17 30.18 -27.82
N SER A 59 4.82 29.74 -29.03
CA SER A 59 3.52 29.09 -29.26
C SER A 59 3.68 27.83 -30.09
N MET A 60 2.91 26.80 -29.75
CA MET A 60 2.84 25.56 -30.52
C MET A 60 2.47 25.85 -31.98
N ARG A 61 1.62 26.86 -32.22
CA ARG A 61 1.24 27.31 -33.56
C ARG A 61 2.44 27.82 -34.35
N ARG A 62 3.25 28.71 -33.77
CA ARG A 62 4.45 29.25 -34.44
C ARG A 62 5.48 28.17 -34.71
N PHE A 63 5.69 27.27 -33.75
CA PHE A 63 6.51 26.07 -33.93
C PHE A 63 6.04 25.22 -35.13
N LEU A 64 4.73 24.97 -35.24
CA LEU A 64 4.16 24.23 -36.36
C LEU A 64 4.32 24.95 -37.70
N GLU A 65 4.09 26.26 -37.73
CA GLU A 65 4.25 27.09 -38.92
C GLU A 65 5.71 27.10 -39.41
N ASP A 66 6.68 27.18 -38.49
CA ASP A 66 8.10 27.28 -38.80
C ASP A 66 8.74 25.93 -39.18
N HIS A 67 8.33 24.83 -38.54
CA HIS A 67 9.04 23.54 -38.64
C HIS A 67 8.23 22.41 -39.25
N LEU A 68 6.91 22.47 -39.15
CA LEU A 68 6.02 21.45 -39.71
C LEU A 68 4.93 22.12 -40.56
N PRO A 69 5.31 22.96 -41.56
CA PRO A 69 4.33 23.64 -42.38
C PRO A 69 3.50 22.56 -43.07
N ARG A 70 2.18 22.57 -42.82
CA ARG A 70 1.14 21.60 -43.23
C ARG A 70 0.76 20.52 -42.21
N ALA A 71 1.41 20.43 -41.05
CA ALA A 71 0.94 19.54 -39.99
C ALA A 71 -0.28 20.14 -39.26
N SER A 72 -1.29 19.31 -38.99
CA SER A 72 -2.40 19.70 -38.12
C SER A 72 -1.90 19.83 -36.68
N ALA A 73 -2.21 20.95 -36.03
CA ALA A 73 -1.85 21.19 -34.63
C ALA A 73 -2.39 20.10 -33.69
N GLN A 74 -3.59 19.61 -33.96
CA GLN A 74 -4.21 18.53 -33.18
C GLN A 74 -3.42 17.22 -33.31
N HIS A 75 -2.90 16.91 -34.50
CA HIS A 75 -2.10 15.70 -34.72
C HIS A 75 -0.74 15.79 -34.02
N VAL A 76 -0.10 16.96 -34.00
CA VAL A 76 1.18 17.15 -33.30
C VAL A 76 0.98 17.11 -31.80
N GLN A 77 -0.08 17.72 -31.27
CA GLN A 77 -0.40 17.62 -29.84
C GLN A 77 -0.70 16.17 -29.42
N ALA A 78 -1.46 15.43 -30.22
CA ALA A 78 -1.69 14.00 -29.99
C ALA A 78 -0.39 13.19 -30.05
N ALA A 79 0.50 13.48 -31.01
CA ALA A 79 1.80 12.80 -31.12
C ALA A 79 2.72 13.09 -29.92
N LEU A 80 2.81 14.35 -29.48
CA LEU A 80 3.59 14.76 -28.30
C LEU A 80 3.02 14.14 -27.02
N TYR A 81 1.70 14.04 -26.91
CA TYR A 81 1.05 13.37 -25.79
C TYR A 81 1.35 11.87 -25.77
N CYS A 82 1.17 11.18 -26.90
CA CYS A 82 1.54 9.76 -27.04
C CYS A 82 3.03 9.53 -26.75
N GLN A 83 3.91 10.42 -27.21
CA GLN A 83 5.34 10.37 -26.91
C GLN A 83 5.60 10.51 -25.40
N GLY A 84 4.92 11.42 -24.72
CA GLY A 84 5.03 11.62 -23.27
C GLY A 84 4.57 10.40 -22.47
N LEU A 85 3.53 9.70 -22.92
CA LEU A 85 3.04 8.47 -22.29
C LEU A 85 4.04 7.31 -22.46
N VAL A 86 4.56 7.10 -23.67
CA VAL A 86 5.43 5.97 -23.99
C VAL A 86 6.84 6.15 -23.41
N TYR A 87 7.35 7.38 -23.33
CA TYR A 87 8.75 7.66 -22.99
C TYR A 87 8.91 8.55 -21.75
N HIS A 88 8.15 8.27 -20.70
CA HIS A 88 8.26 8.99 -19.43
C HIS A 88 9.68 8.86 -18.82
N ASP A 89 10.36 7.73 -19.00
CA ASP A 89 11.75 7.57 -18.58
C ASP A 89 12.77 8.09 -19.61
N SER A 90 13.71 8.92 -19.13
CA SER A 90 14.89 9.39 -19.85
C SER A 90 15.72 8.27 -20.52
N ARG A 91 15.72 7.07 -19.93
CA ARG A 91 16.47 5.91 -20.46
C ARG A 91 15.87 5.37 -21.76
N MET A 92 14.55 5.32 -21.86
CA MET A 92 13.85 4.84 -23.06
C MET A 92 13.92 5.84 -24.23
N ARG A 93 14.13 7.14 -23.94
CA ARG A 93 14.35 8.15 -24.98
C ARG A 93 15.69 7.97 -25.71
N ARG A 94 16.69 7.33 -25.09
CA ARG A 94 18.04 7.16 -25.66
C ARG A 94 18.11 6.09 -26.75
N THR A 95 17.21 5.12 -26.76
CA THR A 95 17.17 4.04 -27.77
C THR A 95 16.53 4.48 -29.09
N GLY A 96 16.12 5.74 -29.20
CA GLY A 96 15.43 6.28 -30.36
C GLY A 96 13.92 6.11 -30.23
N LEU A 97 13.19 7.13 -30.68
CA LEU A 97 11.74 7.12 -30.71
C LEU A 97 11.27 6.33 -31.94
N PRO A 98 10.30 5.42 -31.81
CA PRO A 98 9.70 4.74 -32.93
C PRO A 98 9.05 5.78 -33.84
N PRO A 99 9.17 5.59 -35.17
CA PRO A 99 8.65 6.56 -36.11
C PRO A 99 7.14 6.68 -35.99
N LEU A 100 6.63 7.91 -35.97
CA LEU A 100 5.19 8.23 -35.87
C LEU A 100 4.38 7.73 -37.08
N SER A 101 5.03 7.28 -38.15
CA SER A 101 4.37 6.57 -39.26
C SER A 101 3.64 5.30 -38.82
N ARG A 102 3.98 4.76 -37.62
CA ARG A 102 3.34 3.59 -37.00
C ARG A 102 2.47 3.93 -35.79
N ALA A 103 1.90 5.12 -35.74
CA ALA A 103 1.06 5.55 -34.60
C ALA A 103 -0.11 4.58 -34.31
N GLY A 104 -0.71 3.98 -35.34
CA GLY A 104 -1.80 3.00 -35.17
C GLY A 104 -1.37 1.74 -34.41
N GLU A 105 -0.24 1.14 -34.76
CA GLU A 105 0.32 -0.04 -34.09
C GLU A 105 0.69 0.26 -32.63
N LEU A 106 1.27 1.45 -32.40
CA LEU A 106 1.63 1.91 -31.07
C LEU A 106 0.39 2.08 -30.18
N LEU A 107 -0.67 2.73 -30.69
CA LEU A 107 -1.93 2.90 -29.96
C LEU A 107 -2.61 1.55 -29.67
N GLN A 108 -2.54 0.60 -30.60
CA GLN A 108 -3.09 -0.74 -30.38
C GLN A 108 -2.35 -1.49 -29.27
N THR A 109 -1.01 -1.39 -29.24
CA THR A 109 -0.17 -1.98 -28.19
C THR A 109 -0.51 -1.36 -26.83
N LEU A 110 -0.52 -0.03 -26.73
CA LEU A 110 -0.88 0.68 -25.50
C LEU A 110 -2.29 0.31 -25.02
N ALA A 111 -3.26 0.25 -25.94
CA ALA A 111 -4.61 -0.16 -25.58
C ALA A 111 -4.69 -1.63 -25.14
N ALA A 112 -3.84 -2.51 -25.67
CA ALA A 112 -3.75 -3.90 -25.24
C ALA A 112 -3.14 -4.01 -23.84
N ASP A 113 -2.07 -3.27 -23.56
CA ASP A 113 -1.43 -3.21 -22.25
C ASP A 113 -2.37 -2.64 -21.19
N GLU A 114 -3.05 -1.52 -21.48
CA GLU A 114 -4.04 -0.93 -20.57
C GLU A 114 -5.19 -1.91 -20.28
N ARG A 115 -5.73 -2.59 -21.31
CA ARG A 115 -6.76 -3.62 -21.10
C ARG A 115 -6.26 -4.77 -20.22
N ARG A 116 -5.01 -5.18 -20.42
CA ARG A 116 -4.36 -6.22 -19.61
C ARG A 116 -4.23 -5.78 -18.16
N ASP A 117 -3.78 -4.56 -17.91
CA ASP A 117 -3.59 -4.03 -16.56
C ASP A 117 -4.92 -3.86 -15.82
N VAL A 118 -5.94 -3.32 -16.50
CA VAL A 118 -7.31 -3.24 -15.96
C VAL A 118 -7.85 -4.64 -15.64
N TYR A 119 -7.61 -5.63 -16.49
CA TYR A 119 -8.00 -7.01 -16.24
C TYR A 119 -7.29 -7.60 -15.01
N LEU A 120 -5.97 -7.42 -14.90
CA LEU A 120 -5.18 -7.90 -13.76
C LEU A 120 -5.61 -7.24 -12.44
N ALA A 121 -5.86 -5.94 -12.45
CA ALA A 121 -6.37 -5.21 -11.29
C ALA A 121 -7.74 -5.77 -10.84
N ARG A 122 -8.66 -5.99 -11.78
CA ARG A 122 -9.97 -6.63 -11.49
C ARG A 122 -9.81 -8.05 -10.94
N LEU A 123 -8.87 -8.82 -11.49
CA LEU A 123 -8.59 -10.17 -11.02
C LEU A 123 -8.03 -10.17 -9.59
N GLN A 124 -7.10 -9.27 -9.28
CA GLN A 124 -6.57 -9.09 -7.92
C GLN A 124 -7.67 -8.69 -6.94
N GLN A 125 -8.53 -7.74 -7.31
CA GLN A 125 -9.68 -7.35 -6.48
C GLN A 125 -10.63 -8.52 -6.23
N LYS A 126 -10.92 -9.34 -7.27
CA LYS A 126 -11.75 -10.54 -7.13
C LYS A 126 -11.10 -11.56 -6.19
N ARG A 127 -9.79 -11.80 -6.32
CA ARG A 127 -9.02 -12.69 -5.42
C ARG A 127 -9.09 -12.19 -3.98
N ALA A 128 -8.87 -10.90 -3.73
CA ALA A 128 -8.96 -10.32 -2.40
C ALA A 128 -10.34 -10.53 -1.77
N ARG A 129 -11.42 -10.29 -2.54
CA ARG A 129 -12.80 -10.55 -2.07
C ARG A 129 -13.01 -12.01 -1.70
N LEU A 130 -12.54 -12.96 -2.51
CA LEU A 130 -12.67 -14.39 -2.22
C LEU A 130 -11.92 -14.79 -0.93
N VAL A 131 -10.70 -14.28 -0.74
CA VAL A 131 -9.93 -14.52 0.49
C VAL A 131 -10.67 -13.99 1.72
N THR A 132 -11.24 -12.78 1.64
CA THR A 132 -12.02 -12.21 2.76
C THR A 132 -13.29 -13.01 3.05
N ALA A 133 -14.00 -13.47 2.02
CA ALA A 133 -15.19 -14.30 2.18
C ALA A 133 -14.88 -15.65 2.83
N GLU A 134 -13.79 -16.29 2.41
CA GLU A 134 -13.35 -17.55 2.99
C GLU A 134 -12.92 -17.40 4.45
N ALA A 135 -12.19 -16.32 4.79
CA ALA A 135 -11.82 -16.04 6.18
C ALA A 135 -13.05 -15.85 7.08
N LEU A 136 -14.10 -15.16 6.60
CA LEU A 136 -15.36 -15.01 7.32
C LEU A 136 -16.08 -16.36 7.49
N ARG A 137 -16.10 -17.20 6.45
CA ARG A 137 -16.68 -18.55 6.51
C ARG A 137 -15.98 -19.41 7.55
N GLN A 138 -14.65 -19.44 7.53
CA GLN A 138 -13.86 -20.19 8.51
C GLN A 138 -14.07 -19.69 9.95
N ARG A 139 -14.18 -18.36 10.13
CA ARG A 139 -14.54 -17.80 11.44
C ARG A 139 -15.92 -18.26 11.90
N GLY A 140 -16.91 -18.29 10.99
CA GLY A 140 -18.24 -18.82 11.27
C GLY A 140 -18.22 -20.27 11.72
N VAL A 141 -17.47 -21.13 11.00
CA VAL A 141 -17.30 -22.55 11.36
C VAL A 141 -16.65 -22.71 12.74
N ARG A 142 -15.56 -21.98 13.02
CA ARG A 142 -14.89 -22.02 14.33
C ARG A 142 -15.82 -21.60 15.48
N LEU A 143 -16.62 -20.55 15.27
CA LEU A 143 -17.62 -20.12 16.26
C LEU A 143 -18.72 -21.15 16.47
N ALA A 144 -19.19 -21.80 15.39
CA ALA A 144 -20.19 -22.86 15.47
C ALA A 144 -19.67 -24.06 16.28
N ILE A 145 -18.43 -24.50 16.01
CA ILE A 145 -17.76 -25.56 16.79
C ILE A 145 -17.64 -25.16 18.26
N GLY A 146 -17.19 -23.94 18.55
CA GLY A 146 -17.08 -23.45 19.93
C GLY A 146 -18.42 -23.38 20.67
N ARG A 147 -19.50 -23.03 19.97
CA ARG A 147 -20.86 -23.04 20.53
C ARG A 147 -21.35 -24.45 20.82
N ALA A 148 -21.14 -25.39 19.90
CA ALA A 148 -21.47 -26.79 20.10
C ALA A 148 -20.73 -27.37 21.31
N ALA A 149 -19.41 -27.14 21.41
CA ALA A 149 -18.62 -27.59 22.56
C ALA A 149 -19.10 -26.97 23.89
N LYS A 150 -19.46 -25.69 23.89
CA LYS A 150 -20.03 -25.03 25.09
C LYS A 150 -21.39 -25.62 25.46
N ALA A 151 -22.25 -25.89 24.47
CA ALA A 151 -23.56 -26.48 24.70
C ALA A 151 -23.44 -27.89 25.31
N GLU A 152 -22.53 -28.71 24.78
CA GLU A 152 -22.22 -30.03 25.32
C GLU A 152 -21.67 -29.96 26.75
N PHE A 153 -20.78 -29.00 27.03
CA PHE A 153 -20.28 -28.75 28.39
C PHE A 153 -21.43 -28.42 29.34
N VAL A 154 -22.30 -27.47 28.98
CA VAL A 154 -23.44 -27.07 29.82
C VAL A 154 -24.40 -28.24 30.04
N ALA A 155 -24.63 -29.07 29.02
CA ALA A 155 -25.51 -30.23 29.13
C ALA A 155 -24.97 -31.32 30.07
N THR A 156 -23.64 -31.47 30.17
CA THR A 156 -22.99 -32.49 31.01
C THR A 156 -22.58 -31.97 32.39
N HIS A 157 -22.55 -30.65 32.58
CA HIS A 157 -22.09 -29.97 33.79
C HIS A 157 -23.22 -29.13 34.38
N GLU A 158 -24.29 -29.80 34.80
CA GLU A 158 -25.41 -29.14 35.48
C GLU A 158 -24.98 -28.66 36.88
N GLY A 159 -25.49 -27.49 37.27
CA GLY A 159 -25.31 -26.92 38.61
C GLY A 159 -24.20 -25.87 38.72
N THR A 160 -23.75 -25.65 39.96
CA THR A 160 -22.67 -24.70 40.27
C THR A 160 -21.40 -25.48 40.58
N PRO A 161 -20.22 -25.09 40.06
CA PRO A 161 -18.97 -25.76 40.42
C PRO A 161 -18.73 -25.66 41.92
N GLN A 162 -18.39 -26.79 42.54
CA GLN A 162 -18.05 -26.86 43.95
C GLN A 162 -16.67 -26.24 44.17
N LEU A 163 -16.55 -25.38 45.19
CA LEU A 163 -15.26 -24.86 45.64
C LEU A 163 -14.70 -25.78 46.72
N PHE A 164 -13.39 -26.01 46.67
CA PHE A 164 -12.73 -26.93 47.59
C PHE A 164 -11.76 -26.18 48.51
N ASP A 165 -11.75 -26.57 49.77
CA ASP A 165 -10.73 -26.16 50.74
C ASP A 165 -9.59 -27.20 50.81
N GLN A 166 -8.47 -26.84 51.46
CA GLN A 166 -7.33 -27.75 51.60
C GLN A 166 -7.67 -29.03 52.38
N ALA A 167 -8.56 -28.96 53.36
CA ALA A 167 -8.95 -30.11 54.16
C ALA A 167 -9.77 -31.12 53.34
N GLN A 168 -10.65 -30.66 52.47
CA GLN A 168 -11.43 -31.45 51.52
C GLN A 168 -10.52 -32.10 50.49
N VAL A 169 -9.57 -31.35 49.93
CA VAL A 169 -8.58 -31.90 48.98
C VAL A 169 -7.74 -32.98 49.64
N ALA A 170 -7.27 -32.78 50.88
CA ALA A 170 -6.53 -33.78 51.64
C ALA A 170 -7.36 -35.06 51.85
N ARG A 171 -8.67 -34.94 52.14
CA ARG A 171 -9.57 -36.09 52.26
C ARG A 171 -9.74 -36.84 50.93
N LEU A 172 -9.90 -36.13 49.81
CA LEU A 172 -10.02 -36.75 48.48
C LEU A 172 -8.71 -37.46 48.06
N ASN A 173 -7.58 -36.89 48.42
CA ASN A 173 -6.25 -37.41 48.11
C ASN A 173 -5.87 -38.65 48.92
N ALA A 174 -6.44 -38.83 50.11
CA ALA A 174 -6.18 -39.99 50.97
C ALA A 174 -6.57 -41.34 50.32
N THR A 175 -7.54 -41.33 49.39
CA THR A 175 -8.00 -42.53 48.68
C THR A 175 -7.47 -42.64 47.24
N ARG A 176 -6.70 -41.66 46.77
CA ARG A 176 -6.19 -41.60 45.39
C ARG A 176 -4.75 -42.12 45.31
N PRO A 177 -4.33 -42.71 44.18
CA PRO A 177 -2.95 -43.14 44.00
C PRO A 177 -1.99 -41.92 43.91
N PRO A 178 -0.69 -42.09 44.20
CA PRO A 178 0.27 -40.98 44.23
C PRO A 178 0.41 -40.19 42.91
N HIS A 179 0.05 -40.79 41.77
CA HIS A 179 0.14 -40.17 40.45
C HIS A 179 -1.14 -39.45 39.99
N ASP A 180 -2.23 -39.49 40.77
CA ASP A 180 -3.51 -38.83 40.46
C ASP A 180 -4.00 -37.99 41.66
N GLN A 181 -3.06 -37.29 42.29
CA GLN A 181 -3.33 -36.38 43.40
C GLN A 181 -3.96 -35.09 42.88
N ILE A 182 -5.02 -34.65 43.54
CA ILE A 182 -5.71 -33.40 43.26
C ILE A 182 -4.95 -32.24 43.90
N GLU A 183 -4.81 -31.13 43.17
CA GLU A 183 -4.26 -29.88 43.69
C GLU A 183 -5.26 -28.73 43.56
N LEU A 184 -5.13 -27.70 44.40
CA LEU A 184 -5.88 -26.44 44.25
C LEU A 184 -5.17 -25.50 43.28
N ALA A 185 -5.93 -24.77 42.46
CA ALA A 185 -5.39 -23.82 41.48
C ALA A 185 -4.82 -22.54 42.10
N GLY A 186 -5.16 -22.23 43.35
CA GLY A 186 -4.70 -21.04 44.06
C GLY A 186 -4.81 -21.17 45.58
N PRO A 187 -4.54 -20.10 46.34
CA PRO A 187 -4.74 -20.09 47.79
C PRO A 187 -6.23 -20.30 48.12
N SER A 188 -6.49 -21.19 49.07
CA SER A 188 -7.80 -21.70 49.48
C SER A 188 -8.81 -20.61 49.88
N PRO A 189 -10.14 -20.82 49.67
CA PRO A 189 -10.79 -21.91 48.92
C PRO A 189 -10.86 -21.63 47.42
N GLY A 190 -10.81 -22.67 46.57
CA GLY A 190 -10.72 -22.48 45.12
C GLY A 190 -11.08 -23.69 44.25
N LEU A 191 -10.85 -23.53 42.95
CA LEU A 191 -11.04 -24.58 41.94
C LEU A 191 -9.88 -25.59 41.97
N LEU A 192 -10.16 -26.82 41.59
CA LEU A 192 -9.16 -27.87 41.44
C LEU A 192 -8.31 -27.62 40.17
N LYS A 193 -7.00 -27.86 40.23
CA LYS A 193 -6.14 -27.92 39.03
C LYS A 193 -6.45 -29.19 38.28
N HIS A 194 -6.64 -29.07 36.96
CA HIS A 194 -6.84 -30.20 36.05
C HIS A 194 -8.13 -31.02 36.30
N HIS A 195 -8.75 -31.04 37.49
CA HIS A 195 -9.99 -31.80 37.76
C HIS A 195 -11.26 -30.94 37.59
N CYS A 196 -12.34 -31.58 37.12
CA CYS A 196 -13.63 -30.91 37.02
C CYS A 196 -14.24 -30.71 38.42
N CYS A 197 -14.82 -29.53 38.67
CA CYS A 197 -15.41 -29.16 39.95
C CYS A 197 -16.93 -29.37 40.01
N PHE A 198 -17.55 -29.90 38.95
CA PHE A 198 -19.00 -30.17 38.94
C PHE A 198 -19.27 -31.55 39.53
N PRO A 199 -20.18 -31.67 40.52
CA PRO A 199 -20.39 -32.91 41.26
C PRO A 199 -20.97 -34.05 40.40
N GLN A 200 -21.68 -33.71 39.32
CA GLN A 200 -22.23 -34.70 38.38
C GLN A 200 -21.26 -35.08 37.26
N CYS A 201 -20.06 -34.48 37.20
CA CYS A 201 -19.10 -34.82 36.17
C CYS A 201 -18.55 -36.23 36.41
N PRO A 202 -18.70 -37.17 35.46
CA PRO A 202 -18.22 -38.53 35.64
C PRO A 202 -16.68 -38.55 35.72
N PRO A 203 -16.09 -39.21 36.73
CA PRO A 203 -14.66 -39.09 37.05
C PRO A 203 -13.72 -39.66 35.98
N THR A 204 -14.20 -40.55 35.10
CA THR A 204 -13.37 -41.28 34.14
C THR A 204 -13.76 -41.08 32.67
N SER A 205 -14.81 -40.29 32.37
CA SER A 205 -15.34 -40.18 31.00
C SER A 205 -15.56 -38.76 30.49
N CYS A 206 -15.18 -37.72 31.24
CA CYS A 206 -15.25 -36.36 30.73
C CYS A 206 -14.11 -36.08 29.73
N VAL A 207 -14.30 -36.51 28.48
CA VAL A 207 -13.36 -36.28 27.36
C VAL A 207 -13.07 -34.79 27.15
N THR A 208 -14.06 -33.93 27.41
CA THR A 208 -13.93 -32.47 27.36
C THR A 208 -13.03 -31.92 28.47
N CYS A 209 -13.06 -32.51 29.66
CA CYS A 209 -12.18 -32.14 30.77
C CYS A 209 -10.73 -32.57 30.48
N GLU A 210 -10.54 -33.76 29.90
CA GLU A 210 -9.23 -34.28 29.51
C GLU A 210 -8.62 -33.51 28.34
N ALA A 211 -9.43 -33.08 27.37
CA ALA A 211 -9.01 -32.17 26.31
C ALA A 211 -8.53 -30.83 26.87
N GLN A 212 -9.15 -30.30 27.93
CA GLN A 212 -8.66 -29.09 28.61
C GLN A 212 -7.37 -29.33 29.41
N ARG A 213 -7.13 -30.54 29.92
CA ARG A 213 -5.86 -30.89 30.59
C ARG A 213 -4.70 -30.95 29.62
N THR A 214 -4.95 -31.52 28.45
CA THR A 214 -3.93 -31.82 27.44
C THR A 214 -3.77 -30.71 26.39
N ALA A 215 -4.75 -29.80 26.29
CA ALA A 215 -4.64 -28.64 25.44
C ALA A 215 -3.37 -27.87 25.85
N PRO A 216 -2.39 -27.68 24.94
CA PRO A 216 -1.25 -26.85 25.23
C PRO A 216 -1.81 -25.49 25.65
N GLN A 217 -1.43 -25.04 26.86
CA GLN A 217 -1.84 -23.73 27.36
C GLN A 217 -1.58 -22.76 26.22
N SER A 218 -2.66 -22.27 25.60
CA SER A 218 -2.54 -21.43 24.40
C SER A 218 -1.54 -20.36 24.78
N PRO A 219 -0.40 -20.25 24.06
CA PRO A 219 0.70 -19.41 24.47
C PRO A 219 0.08 -18.09 24.83
N GLN A 220 0.09 -17.76 26.14
CA GLN A 220 -0.57 -16.57 26.63
C GLN A 220 -0.07 -15.49 25.68
N GLN A 221 -0.97 -14.92 24.88
CA GLN A 221 -0.59 -13.87 23.97
C GLN A 221 -0.09 -12.79 24.90
N VAL A 222 1.22 -12.76 25.10
CA VAL A 222 1.92 -11.72 25.81
C VAL A 222 1.50 -10.51 25.01
N LYS A 223 0.56 -9.74 25.58
CA LYS A 223 0.17 -8.45 25.04
C LYS A 223 1.45 -7.65 25.06
N GLY A 224 2.19 -7.72 23.95
CA GLY A 224 3.29 -6.82 23.70
C GLY A 224 2.74 -5.41 23.91
N PRO A 225 3.52 -4.51 24.54
CA PRO A 225 3.07 -3.17 24.84
C PRO A 225 2.44 -2.57 23.58
N SER A 226 1.14 -2.30 23.66
CA SER A 226 0.37 -1.73 22.56
C SER A 226 0.87 -0.31 22.32
N THR A 227 1.87 -0.15 21.46
CA THR A 227 2.43 1.15 21.08
C THR A 227 1.62 1.85 19.99
N ALA A 228 0.47 1.32 19.59
CA ALA A 228 -0.46 1.99 18.70
C ALA A 228 -1.26 3.06 19.45
N ARG A 229 -0.58 4.14 19.85
CA ARG A 229 -1.20 5.42 20.20
C ARG A 229 -1.94 5.91 18.95
N ARG A 230 -3.25 5.69 18.90
CA ARG A 230 -4.13 6.35 17.93
C ARG A 230 -3.89 7.87 18.04
N PRO A 231 -3.57 8.58 16.95
CA PRO A 231 -3.64 10.04 16.97
C PRO A 231 -5.10 10.42 17.26
N ARG A 232 -5.30 11.19 18.34
CA ARG A 232 -6.58 11.88 18.57
C ARG A 232 -6.72 12.89 17.44
N GLY A 233 -7.67 12.67 16.55
CA GLY A 233 -8.11 13.70 15.61
C GLY A 233 -8.67 14.89 16.41
N PRO A 234 -8.45 16.13 15.97
CA PRO A 234 -8.99 17.30 16.63
C PRO A 234 -10.52 17.34 16.46
N ALA A 235 -11.20 17.61 17.57
CA ALA A 235 -12.62 17.92 17.62
C ALA A 235 -12.82 19.45 17.57
N GLY A 236 -13.84 19.89 16.81
CA GLY A 236 -14.35 21.27 16.77
C GLY A 236 -13.77 22.12 15.64
N THR A 237 -14.47 23.08 15.04
CA THR A 237 -15.86 23.57 15.16
C THR A 237 -16.07 24.53 13.97
N ALA A 238 -17.32 24.80 13.62
CA ALA A 238 -17.72 25.67 12.51
C ALA A 238 -17.27 27.14 12.66
N SER A 239 -17.17 27.83 11.51
CA SER A 239 -17.83 29.12 11.18
C SER A 239 -16.94 30.26 10.63
N SER A 240 -17.44 30.84 9.52
CA SER A 240 -17.39 32.22 9.01
C SER A 240 -16.08 32.94 8.67
N ASP A 241 -16.00 33.31 7.39
CA ASP A 241 -15.65 34.61 6.78
C ASP A 241 -14.46 35.45 7.29
N THR A 242 -13.62 35.82 6.32
CA THR A 242 -13.09 37.17 6.00
C THR A 242 -11.55 37.26 5.82
N CYS A 243 -11.21 37.77 4.64
CA CYS A 243 -10.02 38.45 4.10
C CYS A 243 -8.65 38.49 4.81
N ALA A 244 -7.63 38.23 3.98
CA ALA A 244 -6.38 38.97 3.76
C ALA A 244 -5.47 39.32 4.95
N GLY A 245 -4.22 38.85 4.89
CA GLY A 245 -3.12 39.41 5.68
C GLY A 245 -1.91 38.49 5.80
N SER A 246 -0.83 38.89 5.14
CA SER A 246 0.51 38.32 5.09
C SER A 246 1.28 38.26 6.43
N ASN A 247 2.06 37.17 6.64
CA ASN A 247 3.52 37.13 6.92
C ASN A 247 3.95 36.04 7.91
N GLY A 248 4.86 35.17 7.44
CA GLY A 248 6.17 34.93 8.07
C GLY A 248 6.33 33.90 9.20
N GLN A 249 7.23 32.92 8.93
CA GLN A 249 8.07 32.14 9.88
C GLN A 249 7.36 30.97 10.62
N THR A 250 7.88 29.74 10.77
CA THR A 250 9.23 29.15 10.71
C THR A 250 9.14 27.61 10.72
N ALA A 251 10.14 26.95 10.11
CA ALA A 251 10.74 25.65 10.44
C ALA A 251 9.90 24.35 10.51
N SER A 252 10.27 23.36 9.67
CA SER A 252 10.88 22.06 10.05
C SER A 252 10.66 21.02 8.96
N GLY A 253 11.74 20.46 8.41
CA GLY A 253 11.74 19.65 7.19
C GLY A 253 11.25 18.20 7.36
N PRO A 254 11.11 17.45 6.25
CA PRO A 254 10.91 16.02 6.31
C PRO A 254 12.16 15.23 5.87
N THR A 255 12.51 14.28 6.73
CA THR A 255 13.46 13.19 6.57
C THR A 255 13.11 12.33 5.36
N ALA A 256 14.10 12.05 4.51
CA ALA A 256 13.96 11.17 3.36
C ALA A 256 13.68 9.71 3.79
N CYS A 257 12.55 9.16 3.34
CA CYS A 257 12.29 7.72 3.39
C CYS A 257 12.94 7.05 2.19
N THR A 258 14.02 6.31 2.43
CA THR A 258 14.64 5.41 1.47
C THR A 258 13.72 4.20 1.22
N PRO A 259 13.33 3.87 -0.01
CA PRO A 259 12.60 2.63 -0.28
C PRO A 259 13.56 1.42 -0.20
N PRO A 260 13.12 0.27 0.34
CA PRO A 260 13.93 -0.93 0.39
C PRO A 260 14.07 -1.59 -1.01
N PRO A 261 15.15 -2.36 -1.24
CA PRO A 261 15.39 -3.01 -2.52
C PRO A 261 14.34 -4.10 -2.81
N SER A 262 13.79 -4.05 -4.02
CA SER A 262 12.89 -5.07 -4.57
C SER A 262 13.65 -6.40 -4.72
N LYS A 263 13.27 -7.40 -3.93
CA LYS A 263 13.69 -8.78 -4.15
C LYS A 263 12.89 -9.34 -5.34
N SER A 264 13.56 -9.51 -6.47
CA SER A 264 13.10 -10.31 -7.59
C SER A 264 12.99 -11.78 -7.14
N SER A 265 11.79 -12.24 -6.78
CA SER A 265 11.53 -13.66 -6.60
C SER A 265 11.31 -14.31 -7.97
N ALA A 266 12.28 -15.13 -8.36
CA ALA A 266 12.12 -16.13 -9.40
C ALA A 266 10.96 -17.07 -9.04
N ALA A 267 9.81 -16.84 -9.64
CA ALA A 267 8.68 -17.75 -9.62
C ALA A 267 7.98 -17.76 -10.99
N ASP A 268 8.79 -17.87 -12.05
CA ASP A 268 8.35 -18.34 -13.36
C ASP A 268 8.90 -19.76 -13.55
N ARG A 269 8.12 -20.75 -13.06
CA ARG A 269 8.23 -22.13 -13.55
C ARG A 269 6.85 -22.77 -13.66
N ALA A 270 6.63 -23.31 -14.86
CA ALA A 270 5.76 -24.43 -15.18
C ALA A 270 4.23 -24.16 -15.20
N TRP A 271 3.77 -23.59 -16.31
CA TRP A 271 2.53 -24.04 -16.95
C TRP A 271 2.88 -24.52 -18.36
N GLN A 272 3.34 -25.77 -18.46
CA GLN A 272 3.27 -26.53 -19.71
C GLN A 272 2.01 -27.38 -19.65
N SER A 273 1.03 -27.05 -20.49
CA SER A 273 -0.09 -27.93 -20.79
C SER A 273 0.36 -28.96 -21.82
N PRO A 274 -0.02 -30.25 -21.68
CA PRO A 274 0.20 -31.24 -22.72
C PRO A 274 -1.02 -31.24 -23.64
N HIS A 275 -0.82 -30.93 -24.92
CA HIS A 275 -1.73 -31.37 -25.97
C HIS A 275 -0.96 -31.58 -27.28
N SER A 276 -1.15 -32.80 -27.80
CA SER A 276 -0.92 -33.27 -29.17
C SER A 276 0.51 -33.63 -29.55
#